data_AF-A0AAN8JU47-F1
#
_entry.id   AF-A0AAN8JU47-F1
#
_cell.length_a   1.000
_cell.length_b   1.000
_cell.length_c   1.000
_cell.angle_alpha   90.00
_cell.angle_beta   90.00
_cell.angle_gamma   90.00
#
_symmetry.space_group_name_H-M   'P 1'
#
loop_
_entity.id
_entity.type
_entity.pdbx_description
1 polymer ?
#
loop_
_entity_poly.entity_id
_entity_poly.type
_entity_poly.pdbx_seq_one_letter_code
_entity_poly.pdbx_strand_id
1 'polypeptide(L)'
;METYLLILDSFLSILLFGPLVAAYWRGTWGIADLYLFPEDKLLSQCLSLGGGMLISFTMMLLQDRFNEWNRKMSSTAFLVISRIHSYILGHACVHYWRGIWGFLEYTGRSLHSASITAALSTILLVLFRGMCDSVAAPLYTMTDLDRKDYFVIPTRFKIKSNFSLKFTVDCCFTVICVLGTVAVQWRSIWVLADLLLAPHDPIYSSWLSMAAGNIFTVLLLVAQWPLMKIAKTLKRKESKFYILVLIEDLMSLCGNIAAVLVWRGFWNLQDQFLLIDNQKIVWALHAGSVTILIILLHFKTVTLAGAWTDGDVIFSGEKIFFETKFITSIIKHRDQQSFQSDLPATTPDENWNTDKTGVAAISYNSRRENNSNISDDTRF
;
A
#
# COMPACT_ATOMS: atom_id res chain seq x y z
N MET A 1 18.92 13.66 -14.52
CA MET A 1 19.16 12.30 -13.98
C MET A 1 17.91 11.70 -13.34
N GLU A 2 17.00 12.50 -12.74
CA GLU A 2 15.82 11.96 -12.03
C GLU A 2 14.70 11.39 -12.94
N THR A 3 14.43 11.96 -14.12
CA THR A 3 13.24 11.58 -14.93
C THR A 3 13.31 10.17 -15.54
N TYR A 4 14.45 9.75 -16.09
CA TYR A 4 14.56 8.42 -16.70
C TYR A 4 14.46 7.31 -15.65
N LEU A 5 14.93 7.56 -14.41
CA LEU A 5 14.78 6.63 -13.30
C LEU A 5 13.31 6.46 -12.91
N LEU A 6 12.54 7.55 -12.87
CA LEU A 6 11.10 7.50 -12.58
C LEU A 6 10.31 6.77 -13.67
N ILE A 7 10.71 6.91 -14.93
CA ILE A 7 10.14 6.15 -16.05
C ILE A 7 10.45 4.67 -15.87
N LEU A 8 11.70 4.31 -15.59
CA LEU A 8 12.12 2.92 -15.38
C LEU A 8 11.44 2.29 -14.16
N ASP A 9 11.33 3.02 -13.06
CA ASP A 9 10.59 2.65 -11.86
C ASP A 9 9.11 2.38 -12.19
N SER A 10 8.49 3.22 -13.01
CA SER A 10 7.11 3.02 -13.49
C SER A 10 6.97 1.76 -14.34
N PHE A 11 7.92 1.50 -15.25
CA PHE A 11 7.94 0.26 -16.05
C PHE A 11 8.08 -0.98 -15.17
N LEU A 12 8.97 -0.96 -14.18
CA LEU A 12 9.13 -2.07 -13.25
C LEU A 12 7.90 -2.25 -12.38
N SER A 13 7.26 -1.18 -11.94
CA SER A 13 6.00 -1.26 -11.21
C SER A 13 4.90 -1.94 -12.03
N ILE A 14 4.74 -1.55 -13.29
CA ILE A 14 3.72 -2.07 -14.20
C ILE A 14 3.99 -3.51 -14.64
N LEU A 15 5.22 -3.81 -15.09
CA LEU A 15 5.54 -5.07 -15.76
C LEU A 15 6.07 -6.15 -14.83
N LEU A 16 6.51 -5.77 -13.62
CA LEU A 16 7.13 -6.70 -12.68
C LEU A 16 6.42 -6.72 -11.33
N PHE A 17 6.35 -5.60 -10.61
CA PHE A 17 5.81 -5.60 -9.25
C PHE A 17 4.30 -5.85 -9.20
N GLY A 18 3.51 -5.16 -10.02
CA GLY A 18 2.06 -5.40 -10.14
C GLY A 18 1.71 -6.87 -10.38
N PRO A 19 2.27 -7.51 -11.44
CA PRO A 19 2.04 -8.92 -11.72
C PRO A 19 2.50 -9.86 -10.60
N LEU A 20 3.67 -9.60 -9.98
CA LEU A 20 4.17 -10.42 -8.88
C LEU A 20 3.30 -10.32 -7.62
N VAL A 21 2.82 -9.12 -7.29
CA VAL A 21 1.91 -8.91 -6.16
C VAL A 21 0.57 -9.60 -6.43
N ALA A 22 0.01 -9.48 -7.65
CA ALA A 22 -1.20 -10.19 -8.03
C ALA A 22 -1.02 -11.72 -7.96
N ALA A 23 0.13 -12.25 -8.42
CA ALA A 23 0.48 -13.66 -8.31
C ALA A 23 0.59 -14.14 -6.85
N TYR A 24 1.21 -13.35 -5.96
CA TYR A 24 1.28 -13.65 -4.54
C TYR A 24 -0.12 -13.77 -3.92
N TRP A 25 -0.98 -12.79 -4.20
CA TRP A 25 -2.34 -12.76 -3.68
C TRP A 25 -3.16 -13.93 -4.22
N ARG A 26 -3.09 -14.20 -5.53
CA ARG A 26 -3.80 -15.33 -6.15
C ARG A 26 -3.33 -16.67 -5.61
N GLY A 27 -2.02 -16.86 -5.45
CA GLY A 27 -1.41 -18.06 -4.88
C GLY A 27 -1.84 -18.27 -3.43
N THR A 28 -1.74 -17.24 -2.60
CA THR A 28 -2.18 -17.29 -1.19
C THR A 28 -3.67 -17.62 -1.07
N TRP A 29 -4.51 -16.97 -1.90
CA TRP A 29 -5.94 -17.23 -1.96
C TRP A 29 -6.25 -18.67 -2.41
N GLY A 30 -5.53 -19.16 -3.41
CA GLY A 30 -5.66 -20.55 -3.89
C GLY A 30 -5.25 -21.59 -2.85
N ILE A 31 -4.22 -21.32 -2.04
CA ILE A 31 -3.85 -22.18 -0.91
C ILE A 31 -5.03 -22.26 0.06
N ALA A 32 -5.64 -21.12 0.40
CA ALA A 32 -6.82 -21.12 1.26
C ALA A 32 -7.99 -21.90 0.65
N ASP A 33 -8.24 -21.77 -0.66
CA ASP A 33 -9.31 -22.50 -1.34
C ASP A 33 -9.07 -24.03 -1.35
N LEU A 34 -7.82 -24.47 -1.45
CA LEU A 34 -7.47 -25.91 -1.47
C LEU A 34 -7.47 -26.56 -0.08
N TYR A 35 -7.09 -25.82 0.98
CA TYR A 35 -6.81 -26.43 2.29
C TYR A 35 -7.71 -25.96 3.43
N LEU A 36 -8.25 -24.74 3.36
CA LEU A 36 -9.02 -24.17 4.47
C LEU A 36 -10.49 -24.54 4.31
N PHE A 37 -10.89 -25.69 4.85
CA PHE A 37 -12.27 -26.20 4.82
C PHE A 37 -12.89 -26.12 3.40
N PRO A 38 -12.32 -26.81 2.40
CA PRO A 38 -12.73 -26.68 1.00
C PRO A 38 -14.22 -27.02 0.78
N GLU A 39 -14.76 -27.95 1.57
CA GLU A 39 -16.16 -28.39 1.50
C GLU A 39 -17.13 -27.45 2.24
N ASP A 40 -16.66 -26.71 3.26
CA ASP A 40 -17.47 -25.76 4.02
C ASP A 40 -17.00 -24.33 3.74
N LYS A 41 -17.55 -23.78 2.66
CA LYS A 41 -17.21 -22.42 2.22
C LYS A 41 -17.50 -21.38 3.30
N LEU A 42 -18.61 -21.49 4.03
CA LEU A 42 -18.95 -20.51 5.05
C LEU A 42 -17.93 -20.51 6.17
N LEU A 43 -17.58 -21.69 6.70
CA LEU A 43 -16.55 -21.83 7.73
C LEU A 43 -15.19 -21.34 7.24
N SER A 44 -14.83 -21.66 5.99
CA SER A 44 -13.61 -21.19 5.34
C SER A 44 -13.52 -19.65 5.30
N GLN A 45 -14.63 -18.98 4.94
CA GLN A 45 -14.69 -17.51 4.91
C GLN A 45 -14.68 -16.90 6.30
N CYS A 46 -15.42 -17.48 7.27
CA CYS A 46 -15.40 -17.06 8.67
C CYS A 46 -13.99 -17.11 9.26
N LEU A 47 -13.26 -18.20 9.05
CA LEU A 47 -11.90 -18.38 9.55
C LEU A 47 -10.88 -17.48 8.85
N SER A 48 -11.04 -17.26 7.54
CA SER A 48 -10.21 -16.30 6.81
C SER A 48 -10.43 -14.88 7.35
N LEU A 49 -11.69 -14.48 7.51
CA LEU A 49 -12.03 -13.16 8.03
C LEU A 49 -11.51 -12.97 9.45
N GLY A 50 -11.86 -13.89 10.36
CA GLY A 50 -11.49 -13.80 11.78
C GLY A 50 -9.98 -13.89 12.00
N GLY A 51 -9.30 -14.82 11.30
CA GLY A 51 -7.85 -14.98 11.37
C GLY A 51 -7.11 -13.77 10.82
N GLY A 52 -7.52 -13.26 9.65
CA GLY A 52 -6.95 -12.06 9.04
C GLY A 52 -7.10 -10.81 9.92
N MET A 53 -8.30 -10.61 10.50
CA MET A 53 -8.54 -9.53 11.47
C MET A 53 -7.66 -9.66 12.72
N LEU A 54 -7.66 -10.84 13.34
CA LEU A 54 -6.96 -11.08 14.60
C LEU A 54 -5.45 -10.85 14.46
N ILE A 55 -4.84 -11.37 13.39
CA ILE A 55 -3.40 -11.21 13.14
C ILE A 55 -3.08 -9.75 12.85
N SER A 56 -3.85 -9.09 11.96
CA SER A 56 -3.61 -7.67 11.61
C SER A 56 -3.71 -6.78 12.85
N PHE A 57 -4.75 -6.97 13.66
CA PHE A 57 -4.95 -6.24 14.91
C PHE A 57 -3.82 -6.51 15.91
N THR A 58 -3.40 -7.76 16.06
CA THR A 58 -2.31 -8.13 16.98
C THR A 58 -0.99 -7.49 16.56
N MET A 59 -0.67 -7.49 15.27
CA MET A 59 0.53 -6.85 14.74
C MET A 59 0.49 -5.33 14.93
N MET A 60 -0.66 -4.69 14.73
CA MET A 60 -0.84 -3.26 15.02
C MET A 60 -0.65 -2.94 16.49
N LEU A 61 -1.17 -3.78 17.40
CA LEU A 61 -0.98 -3.59 18.84
C LEU A 61 0.50 -3.75 19.25
N LEU A 62 1.21 -4.69 18.65
CA LEU A 62 2.60 -5.01 18.98
C LEU A 62 3.63 -4.17 18.22
N GLN A 63 3.20 -3.27 17.32
CA GLN A 63 4.11 -2.53 16.42
C GLN A 63 5.25 -1.79 17.15
N ASP A 64 4.97 -1.17 18.30
CA ASP A 64 5.98 -0.45 19.08
C ASP A 64 6.99 -1.41 19.71
N ARG A 65 6.55 -2.60 20.14
CA ARG A 65 7.44 -3.64 20.66
C ARG A 65 8.38 -4.17 19.58
N PHE A 66 7.86 -4.41 18.38
CA PHE A 66 8.69 -4.77 17.24
C PHE A 66 9.69 -3.66 16.91
N ASN A 67 9.28 -2.40 16.97
CA ASN A 67 10.19 -1.29 16.70
C ASN A 67 11.23 -1.10 17.82
N GLU A 68 10.87 -1.31 19.08
CA GLU A 68 11.81 -1.37 20.22
C GLU A 68 12.88 -2.45 20.02
N TRP A 69 12.46 -3.64 19.57
CA TRP A 69 13.37 -4.74 19.28
C TRP A 69 14.25 -4.43 18.07
N ASN A 70 13.68 -3.85 17.01
CA ASN A 70 14.40 -3.46 15.80
C ASN A 70 15.60 -2.56 16.08
N ARG A 71 15.47 -1.61 17.02
CA ARG A 71 16.59 -0.74 17.44
C ARG A 71 17.79 -1.51 18.01
N LYS A 72 17.57 -2.73 18.51
CA LYS A 72 18.60 -3.60 19.09
C LYS A 72 19.04 -4.73 18.15
N MET A 73 18.35 -4.93 17.03
CA MET A 73 18.63 -6.03 16.09
C MET A 73 19.95 -5.79 15.34
N SER A 74 20.65 -6.86 14.97
CA SER A 74 21.70 -6.77 13.95
C SER A 74 21.07 -6.58 12.57
N SER A 75 21.85 -6.14 11.57
CA SER A 75 21.35 -5.99 10.20
C SER A 75 20.85 -7.32 9.62
N THR A 76 21.53 -8.43 9.88
CA THR A 76 21.09 -9.76 9.45
C THR A 76 19.78 -10.18 10.12
N ALA A 77 19.66 -9.96 11.43
CA ALA A 77 18.41 -10.24 12.15
C ALA A 77 17.26 -9.40 11.60
N PHE A 78 17.50 -8.10 11.35
CA PHE A 78 16.51 -7.23 10.70
C PHE A 78 16.09 -7.77 9.33
N LEU A 79 17.02 -8.20 8.48
CA LEU A 79 16.70 -8.70 7.15
C LEU A 79 15.80 -9.95 7.19
N VAL A 80 15.98 -10.83 8.17
CA VAL A 80 15.17 -12.05 8.30
C VAL A 80 13.82 -11.74 8.97
N ILE A 81 13.84 -11.06 10.12
CA ILE A 81 12.64 -10.81 10.93
C ILE A 81 11.66 -9.88 10.21
N SER A 82 12.16 -8.87 9.50
CA SER A 82 11.31 -7.95 8.72
C SER A 82 10.53 -8.69 7.63
N ARG A 83 11.12 -9.70 6.99
CA ARG A 83 10.49 -10.50 5.92
C ARG A 83 9.48 -11.47 6.47
N ILE A 84 9.78 -12.10 7.60
CA ILE A 84 8.81 -12.94 8.33
C ILE A 84 7.61 -12.10 8.77
N HIS A 85 7.85 -10.91 9.32
CA HIS A 85 6.79 -9.98 9.72
C HIS A 85 5.89 -9.60 8.54
N SER A 86 6.48 -9.17 7.41
CA SER A 86 5.73 -8.83 6.20
C SER A 86 5.02 -10.03 5.58
N TYR A 87 5.58 -11.24 5.70
CA TYR A 87 4.92 -12.47 5.26
C TYR A 87 3.65 -12.76 6.05
N ILE A 88 3.72 -12.66 7.39
CA ILE A 88 2.56 -12.87 8.26
C ILE A 88 1.50 -11.81 8.00
N LEU A 89 1.88 -10.53 7.88
CA LEU A 89 0.95 -9.45 7.55
C LEU A 89 0.33 -9.61 6.17
N GLY A 90 1.11 -9.99 5.16
CA GLY A 90 0.61 -10.25 3.81
C GLY A 90 -0.44 -11.36 3.80
N HIS A 91 -0.18 -12.47 4.50
CA HIS A 91 -1.15 -13.57 4.67
C HIS A 91 -2.42 -13.10 5.38
N ALA A 92 -2.26 -12.37 6.50
CA ALA A 92 -3.39 -11.83 7.24
C ALA A 92 -4.26 -10.90 6.39
N CYS A 93 -3.65 -10.07 5.55
CA CYS A 93 -4.34 -9.18 4.63
C CYS A 93 -5.13 -9.97 3.58
N VAL A 94 -4.51 -10.95 2.91
CA VAL A 94 -5.20 -11.80 1.92
C VAL A 94 -6.39 -12.53 2.55
N HIS A 95 -6.22 -13.12 3.74
CA HIS A 95 -7.32 -13.82 4.44
C HIS A 95 -8.44 -12.87 4.88
N TYR A 96 -8.10 -11.67 5.34
CA TYR A 96 -9.09 -10.65 5.69
C TYR A 96 -9.94 -10.28 4.47
N TRP A 97 -9.30 -10.00 3.33
CA TRP A 97 -9.96 -9.69 2.07
C TRP A 97 -10.78 -10.85 1.53
N ARG A 98 -10.24 -12.07 1.55
CA ARG A 98 -10.93 -13.30 1.16
C ARG A 98 -12.24 -13.46 1.92
N GLY A 99 -12.18 -13.32 3.24
CA GLY A 99 -13.35 -13.38 4.10
C GLY A 99 -14.43 -12.37 3.71
N ILE A 100 -14.08 -11.09 3.57
CA ILE A 100 -15.02 -10.03 3.17
C ILE A 100 -15.64 -10.34 1.80
N TRP A 101 -14.80 -10.69 0.83
CA TRP A 101 -15.24 -10.99 -0.53
C TRP A 101 -16.23 -12.16 -0.55
N GLY A 102 -15.92 -13.23 0.20
CA GLY A 102 -16.78 -14.40 0.35
C GLY A 102 -18.14 -14.07 0.97
N PHE A 103 -18.19 -13.21 2.00
CA PHE A 103 -19.47 -12.76 2.56
C PHE A 103 -20.28 -11.92 1.57
N LEU A 104 -19.62 -11.08 0.79
CA LEU A 104 -20.27 -10.26 -0.23
C LEU A 104 -20.82 -11.09 -1.40
N GLU A 105 -20.36 -12.33 -1.61
CA GLU A 105 -20.99 -13.23 -2.59
C GLU A 105 -22.44 -13.57 -2.22
N TYR A 106 -22.78 -13.62 -0.92
CA TYR A 106 -24.16 -13.85 -0.48
C TYR A 106 -25.09 -12.65 -0.73
N THR A 107 -24.54 -11.46 -0.96
CA THR A 107 -25.34 -10.27 -1.34
C THR A 107 -25.59 -10.18 -2.85
N GLY A 108 -25.16 -11.19 -3.61
CA GLY A 108 -25.31 -11.31 -5.06
C GLY A 108 -24.28 -10.52 -5.88
N ARG A 109 -24.31 -10.76 -7.19
CA ARG A 109 -23.42 -10.14 -8.22
C ARG A 109 -24.20 -9.34 -9.28
N SER A 110 -25.34 -8.74 -8.93
CA SER A 110 -26.10 -7.93 -9.89
C SER A 110 -25.45 -6.56 -10.10
N LEU A 111 -25.67 -5.95 -11.28
CA LEU A 111 -25.18 -4.60 -11.58
C LEU A 111 -25.65 -3.58 -10.54
N HIS A 112 -26.90 -3.69 -10.10
CA HIS A 112 -27.47 -2.85 -9.04
C HIS A 112 -26.74 -3.04 -7.71
N SER A 113 -26.54 -4.29 -7.26
CA SER A 113 -25.86 -4.58 -5.99
C SER A 113 -24.44 -4.00 -6.01
N ALA A 114 -23.67 -4.30 -7.07
CA ALA A 114 -22.31 -3.81 -7.24
C ALA A 114 -22.21 -2.28 -7.36
N SER A 115 -23.17 -1.64 -8.03
CA SER A 115 -23.17 -0.17 -8.17
C SER A 115 -23.45 0.53 -6.83
N ILE A 116 -24.40 0.02 -6.05
CA ILE A 116 -24.71 0.57 -4.72
C ILE A 116 -23.53 0.38 -3.78
N THR A 117 -22.94 -0.82 -3.73
CA THR A 117 -21.81 -1.08 -2.84
C THR A 117 -20.58 -0.28 -3.27
N ALA A 118 -20.34 -0.07 -4.56
CA ALA A 118 -19.28 0.82 -5.06
C ALA A 118 -19.51 2.27 -4.62
N ALA A 119 -20.72 2.80 -4.80
CA ALA A 119 -21.04 4.17 -4.42
C ALA A 119 -20.93 4.38 -2.90
N LEU A 120 -21.53 3.49 -2.10
CA LEU A 120 -21.54 3.58 -0.65
C LEU A 120 -20.13 3.44 -0.07
N SER A 121 -19.34 2.47 -0.53
CA SER A 121 -17.95 2.30 -0.07
C SER A 121 -17.07 3.50 -0.44
N THR A 122 -17.25 4.07 -1.64
CA THR A 122 -16.56 5.30 -2.04
C THR A 122 -16.91 6.48 -1.13
N ILE A 123 -18.20 6.69 -0.84
CA ILE A 123 -18.66 7.75 0.08
C ILE A 123 -18.05 7.55 1.47
N LEU A 124 -18.09 6.32 1.99
CA LEU A 124 -17.53 6.00 3.31
C LEU A 124 -16.02 6.23 3.36
N LEU A 125 -15.26 5.85 2.32
CA LEU A 125 -13.81 6.10 2.28
C LEU A 125 -13.48 7.59 2.23
N VAL A 126 -14.25 8.39 1.47
CA VAL A 126 -14.11 9.86 1.47
C VAL A 126 -14.42 10.45 2.85
N LEU A 127 -15.48 9.99 3.51
CA LEU A 127 -15.83 10.43 4.87
C LEU A 127 -14.75 10.04 5.88
N PHE A 128 -14.17 8.85 5.72
CA PHE A 128 -13.05 8.40 6.54
C PHE A 128 -11.75 9.07 6.13
N ARG A 129 -11.64 9.74 4.98
CA ARG A 129 -10.35 10.18 4.39
C ARG A 129 -9.34 9.03 4.29
N GLY A 130 -9.80 7.88 3.79
CA GLY A 130 -8.98 6.69 3.52
C GLY A 130 -9.06 6.21 2.06
N MET A 131 -9.39 7.09 1.11
CA MET A 131 -9.49 6.76 -0.31
C MET A 131 -8.13 6.33 -0.89
N CYS A 132 -7.03 6.95 -0.44
CA CYS A 132 -5.66 6.57 -0.79
C CYS A 132 -5.28 5.13 -0.41
N ASP A 133 -5.84 4.59 0.68
CA ASP A 133 -5.58 3.20 1.13
C ASP A 133 -6.10 2.14 0.15
N SER A 134 -6.94 2.56 -0.79
CA SER A 134 -7.50 1.68 -1.80
C SER A 134 -6.61 1.54 -3.05
N VAL A 135 -5.51 2.30 -3.14
CA VAL A 135 -4.56 2.20 -4.25
C VAL A 135 -3.57 1.07 -3.96
N ALA A 136 -3.34 0.21 -4.94
CA ALA A 136 -2.37 -0.89 -4.86
C ALA A 136 -1.38 -0.84 -6.02
N ALA A 137 -0.46 -1.80 -6.07
CA ALA A 137 0.39 -2.02 -7.24
C ALA A 137 -0.47 -2.14 -8.51
N PRO A 138 -0.07 -1.59 -9.67
CA PRO A 138 1.23 -0.99 -9.98
C PRO A 138 1.36 0.51 -9.67
N LEU A 139 0.36 1.14 -9.03
CA LEU A 139 0.44 2.57 -8.66
C LEU A 139 1.07 2.80 -7.29
N TYR A 140 1.34 1.73 -6.56
CA TYR A 140 1.96 1.78 -5.24
C TYR A 140 2.92 0.61 -5.04
N THR A 141 4.14 0.93 -4.64
CA THR A 141 5.18 -0.04 -4.27
C THR A 141 5.94 0.42 -3.04
N MET A 142 6.26 -0.50 -2.16
CA MET A 142 7.05 -0.22 -0.95
C MET A 142 8.34 -1.03 -0.95
N THR A 143 9.45 -0.32 -0.76
CA THR A 143 10.76 -0.95 -0.58
C THR A 143 10.93 -1.47 0.85
N ASP A 144 11.66 -2.56 1.00
CA ASP A 144 12.03 -3.14 2.30
C ASP A 144 13.29 -2.49 2.92
N LEU A 145 13.77 -1.37 2.36
CA LEU A 145 15.04 -0.74 2.73
C LEU A 145 14.94 0.14 3.97
N ASP A 146 13.78 0.72 4.25
CA ASP A 146 13.63 1.63 5.38
C ASP A 146 13.50 0.83 6.69
N ARG A 147 14.56 0.89 7.49
CA ARG A 147 14.63 0.23 8.79
C ARG A 147 13.89 0.97 9.89
N LYS A 148 13.84 2.31 9.86
CA LYS A 148 13.45 3.11 11.04
C LYS A 148 12.00 2.86 11.44
N ASP A 149 11.13 2.83 10.44
CA ASP A 149 9.68 2.72 10.63
C ASP A 149 9.13 1.44 9.96
N TYR A 150 9.98 0.42 9.74
CA TYR A 150 9.58 -0.81 9.03
C TYR A 150 8.36 -1.49 9.65
N PHE A 151 8.36 -1.59 10.98
CA PHE A 151 7.33 -2.29 11.77
C PHE A 151 6.16 -1.40 12.17
N VAL A 152 6.21 -0.09 11.87
CA VAL A 152 5.12 0.84 12.17
C VAL A 152 4.00 0.59 11.17
N ILE A 153 2.82 0.31 11.69
CA ILE A 153 1.58 0.13 10.92
C ILE A 153 0.70 1.34 11.23
N PRO A 154 0.59 2.31 10.30
CA PRO A 154 -0.14 3.53 10.57
C PRO A 154 -1.60 3.21 10.86
N THR A 155 -2.13 3.83 11.90
CA THR A 155 -3.56 3.77 12.24
C THR A 155 -4.25 5.02 11.72
N ARG A 156 -5.56 4.92 11.51
CA ARG A 156 -6.36 5.99 10.94
C ARG A 156 -6.22 7.28 11.75
N PHE A 157 -6.33 7.22 13.07
CA PHE A 157 -6.24 8.42 13.92
C PHE A 157 -4.82 8.70 14.43
N LYS A 158 -3.83 7.90 14.01
CA LYS A 158 -2.41 8.03 14.39
C LYS A 158 -2.22 8.13 15.90
N ILE A 159 -3.05 7.43 16.68
CA ILE A 159 -2.93 7.42 18.13
C ILE A 159 -1.64 6.71 18.51
N LYS A 160 -0.87 7.31 19.43
CA LYS A 160 0.37 6.72 19.93
C LYS A 160 0.11 5.32 20.47
N SER A 161 0.88 4.35 19.99
CA SER A 161 0.81 2.97 20.47
C SER A 161 1.26 2.89 21.93
N ASN A 162 0.36 2.41 22.78
CA ASN A 162 0.59 2.28 24.22
C ASN A 162 -0.39 1.31 24.89
N PHE A 163 -1.00 0.39 24.12
CA PHE A 163 -2.06 -0.53 24.57
C PHE A 163 -3.25 0.16 25.28
N SER A 164 -3.41 1.48 25.14
CA SER A 164 -4.57 2.18 25.71
C SER A 164 -5.84 1.80 24.95
N LEU A 165 -6.99 1.92 25.62
CA LEU A 165 -8.29 1.74 24.98
C LEU A 165 -8.46 2.62 23.73
N LYS A 166 -7.95 3.85 23.74
CA LYS A 166 -7.99 4.76 22.59
C LYS A 166 -7.26 4.18 21.39
N PHE A 167 -6.04 3.69 21.61
CA PHE A 167 -5.24 3.07 20.56
C PHE A 167 -5.87 1.77 20.05
N THR A 168 -6.40 0.94 20.95
CA THR A 168 -7.15 -0.27 20.59
C THR A 168 -8.36 0.05 19.71
N VAL A 169 -9.14 1.07 20.05
CA VAL A 169 -10.30 1.50 19.24
C VAL A 169 -9.85 2.04 17.89
N ASP A 170 -8.74 2.78 17.81
CA ASP A 170 -8.16 3.25 16.54
C ASP A 170 -7.70 2.08 15.65
N CYS A 171 -7.06 1.06 16.23
CA CYS A 171 -6.71 -0.16 15.51
C CYS A 171 -7.96 -0.88 14.98
N CYS A 172 -9.01 -1.03 15.80
CA CYS A 172 -10.27 -1.63 15.37
C CYS A 172 -10.93 -0.83 14.24
N PHE A 173 -11.00 0.50 14.37
CA PHE A 173 -11.57 1.36 13.33
C PHE A 173 -10.79 1.27 12.02
N THR A 174 -9.46 1.25 12.10
CA THR A 174 -8.58 1.10 10.95
C THR A 174 -8.84 -0.20 10.21
N VAL A 175 -8.83 -1.34 10.91
CA VAL A 175 -9.01 -2.65 10.29
C VAL A 175 -10.44 -2.82 9.78
N ILE A 176 -11.44 -2.59 10.64
CA ILE A 176 -12.84 -2.93 10.33
C ILE A 176 -13.45 -1.89 9.39
N CYS A 177 -13.32 -0.60 9.70
CA CYS A 177 -14.01 0.44 8.95
C CYS A 177 -13.22 0.84 7.71
N VAL A 178 -11.94 1.20 7.83
CA VAL A 178 -11.17 1.70 6.67
C VAL A 178 -10.84 0.54 5.74
N LEU A 179 -10.03 -0.43 6.19
CA LEU A 179 -9.58 -1.54 5.34
C LEU A 179 -10.73 -2.44 4.90
N GLY A 180 -11.76 -2.62 5.75
CA GLY A 180 -12.96 -3.36 5.37
C GLY A 180 -13.73 -2.68 4.23
N THR A 181 -13.87 -1.35 4.28
CA THR A 181 -14.53 -0.60 3.21
C THR A 181 -13.71 -0.62 1.91
N VAL A 182 -12.37 -0.58 2.00
CA VAL A 182 -11.48 -0.75 0.84
C VAL A 182 -11.76 -2.07 0.14
N ALA A 183 -11.81 -3.19 0.87
CA ALA A 183 -12.10 -4.51 0.30
C ALA A 183 -13.48 -4.56 -0.37
N VAL A 184 -14.51 -3.94 0.25
CA VAL A 184 -15.85 -3.83 -0.35
C VAL A 184 -15.81 -3.02 -1.66
N GLN A 185 -15.09 -1.90 -1.70
CA GLN A 185 -14.99 -1.07 -2.90
C GLN A 185 -14.31 -1.82 -4.04
N TRP A 186 -13.17 -2.47 -3.76
CA TRP A 186 -12.45 -3.30 -4.72
C TRP A 186 -13.33 -4.39 -5.31
N ARG A 187 -14.04 -5.14 -4.46
CA ARG A 187 -15.00 -6.15 -4.91
C ARG A 187 -16.05 -5.58 -5.83
N SER A 188 -16.59 -4.42 -5.47
CA SER A 188 -17.65 -3.79 -6.24
C SER A 188 -17.19 -3.38 -7.63
N ILE A 189 -16.03 -2.73 -7.74
CA ILE A 189 -15.44 -2.33 -9.03
C ILE A 189 -15.07 -3.57 -9.86
N TRP A 190 -14.56 -4.63 -9.22
CA TRP A 190 -14.26 -5.89 -9.89
C TRP A 190 -15.52 -6.53 -10.50
N VAL A 191 -16.60 -6.63 -9.74
CA VAL A 191 -17.87 -7.18 -10.23
C VAL A 191 -18.47 -6.30 -11.33
N LEU A 192 -18.38 -4.97 -11.21
CA LEU A 192 -18.78 -4.08 -12.30
C LEU A 192 -17.99 -4.37 -13.58
N ALA A 193 -16.67 -4.58 -13.48
CA ALA A 193 -15.84 -4.96 -14.62
C ALA A 193 -16.23 -6.34 -15.19
N ASP A 194 -16.55 -7.33 -14.34
CA ASP A 194 -17.07 -8.64 -14.79
C ASP A 194 -18.35 -8.51 -15.62
N LEU A 195 -19.25 -7.62 -15.23
CA LEU A 195 -20.55 -7.44 -15.88
C LEU A 195 -20.48 -6.56 -17.13
N LEU A 196 -19.55 -5.61 -17.19
CA LEU A 196 -19.52 -4.57 -18.22
C LEU A 196 -18.46 -4.81 -19.31
N LEU A 197 -17.33 -5.45 -18.98
CA LEU A 197 -16.23 -5.62 -19.92
C LEU A 197 -16.33 -6.97 -20.62
N ALA A 198 -16.94 -6.98 -21.80
CA ALA A 198 -17.07 -8.17 -22.65
C ALA A 198 -17.52 -9.43 -21.88
N PRO A 199 -18.69 -9.40 -21.20
CA PRO A 199 -19.10 -10.44 -20.26
C PRO A 199 -19.28 -11.83 -20.87
N HIS A 200 -19.37 -11.91 -22.21
CA HIS A 200 -19.56 -13.18 -22.95
C HIS A 200 -18.26 -13.84 -23.40
N ASP A 201 -17.11 -13.17 -23.26
CA ASP A 201 -15.80 -13.72 -23.59
C ASP A 201 -14.83 -13.47 -22.42
N PRO A 202 -14.69 -14.43 -21.49
CA PRO A 202 -13.85 -14.26 -20.31
C PRO A 202 -12.37 -14.02 -20.63
N ILE A 203 -11.84 -14.59 -21.72
CA ILE A 203 -10.43 -14.42 -22.08
C ILE A 203 -10.22 -13.02 -22.63
N TYR A 204 -11.05 -12.60 -23.60
CA TYR A 204 -10.99 -11.25 -24.14
C TYR A 204 -11.25 -10.18 -23.06
N SER A 205 -12.22 -10.41 -22.18
CA SER A 205 -12.50 -9.56 -21.01
C SER A 205 -11.27 -9.35 -20.12
N SER A 206 -10.49 -10.41 -19.90
CA SER A 206 -9.32 -10.37 -19.02
C SER A 206 -8.18 -9.57 -19.66
N TRP A 207 -7.90 -9.80 -20.95
CA TRP A 207 -6.94 -9.00 -21.71
C TRP A 207 -7.36 -7.53 -21.82
N LEU A 208 -8.63 -7.26 -22.10
CA LEU A 208 -9.18 -5.91 -22.19
C LEU A 208 -9.05 -5.17 -20.86
N SER A 209 -9.42 -5.82 -19.75
CA SER A 209 -9.25 -5.29 -18.39
C SER A 209 -7.80 -4.95 -18.10
N MET A 210 -6.87 -5.88 -18.39
CA MET A 210 -5.45 -5.66 -18.17
C MET A 210 -4.90 -4.51 -19.02
N ALA A 211 -5.26 -4.45 -20.31
CA ALA A 211 -4.80 -3.40 -21.22
C ALA A 211 -5.34 -2.02 -20.80
N ALA A 212 -6.65 -1.93 -20.52
CA ALA A 212 -7.28 -0.70 -20.07
C ALA A 212 -6.70 -0.21 -18.73
N GLY A 213 -6.51 -1.11 -17.76
CA GLY A 213 -5.91 -0.79 -16.47
C GLY A 213 -4.47 -0.27 -16.58
N ASN A 214 -3.65 -0.88 -17.44
CA ASN A 214 -2.27 -0.44 -17.67
C ASN A 214 -2.19 0.89 -18.41
N ILE A 215 -3.03 1.10 -19.44
CA ILE A 215 -3.13 2.40 -20.13
C ILE A 215 -3.54 3.48 -19.12
N PHE A 216 -4.54 3.20 -18.29
CA PHE A 216 -5.01 4.16 -17.29
C PHE A 216 -3.96 4.45 -16.22
N THR A 217 -3.23 3.43 -15.77
CA THR A 217 -2.07 3.57 -14.88
C THR A 217 -1.03 4.53 -15.47
N VAL A 218 -0.63 4.36 -16.74
CA VAL A 218 0.33 5.24 -17.40
C VAL A 218 -0.19 6.68 -17.46
N LEU A 219 -1.46 6.87 -17.82
CA LEU A 219 -2.08 8.20 -17.84
C LEU A 219 -2.04 8.86 -16.47
N LEU A 220 -2.32 8.12 -15.40
CA LEU A 220 -2.28 8.62 -14.02
C LEU A 220 -0.86 8.97 -13.56
N LEU A 221 0.13 8.13 -13.90
CA LEU A 221 1.54 8.38 -13.58
C LEU A 221 2.11 9.61 -14.29
N VAL A 222 1.57 9.97 -15.45
CA VAL A 222 1.89 11.21 -16.16
C VAL A 222 1.08 12.39 -15.58
N ALA A 223 -0.22 12.21 -15.35
CA ALA A 223 -1.13 13.26 -14.90
C ALA A 223 -0.84 13.75 -13.47
N GLN A 224 -0.27 12.92 -12.60
CA GLN A 224 0.07 13.32 -11.23
C GLN A 224 1.03 14.52 -11.16
N TRP A 225 1.92 14.70 -12.14
CA TRP A 225 2.89 15.81 -12.14
C TRP A 225 2.24 17.20 -12.28
N PRO A 226 1.46 17.48 -13.34
CA PRO A 226 0.75 18.74 -13.44
C PRO A 226 -0.27 18.93 -12.30
N LEU A 227 -0.94 17.86 -11.86
CA LEU A 227 -1.91 17.93 -10.76
C LEU A 227 -1.25 18.29 -9.42
N MET A 228 -0.09 17.72 -9.10
CA MET A 228 0.68 18.11 -7.91
C MET A 228 1.15 19.56 -7.97
N LYS A 229 1.53 20.06 -9.16
CA LYS A 229 1.88 21.48 -9.35
C LYS A 229 0.69 22.40 -9.10
N ILE A 230 -0.49 22.02 -9.60
CA ILE A 230 -1.75 22.74 -9.35
C ILE A 230 -2.08 22.71 -7.86
N ALA A 231 -2.06 21.53 -7.23
CA ALA A 231 -2.34 21.36 -5.80
C ALA A 231 -1.40 22.22 -4.93
N LYS A 232 -0.09 22.24 -5.21
CA LYS A 232 0.89 23.08 -4.51
C LYS A 232 0.63 24.58 -4.69
N THR A 233 0.17 24.99 -5.88
CA THR A 233 -0.21 26.39 -6.16
C THR A 233 -1.47 26.77 -5.38
N LEU A 234 -2.44 25.87 -5.30
CA LEU A 234 -3.67 26.05 -4.54
C LEU A 234 -3.42 26.08 -3.03
N LYS A 235 -2.51 25.24 -2.51
CA LYS A 235 -2.10 25.20 -1.10
C LYS A 235 -1.56 26.54 -0.58
N ARG A 236 -0.87 27.31 -1.42
CA ARG A 236 -0.39 28.66 -1.07
C ARG A 236 -1.53 29.65 -0.79
N LYS A 237 -2.76 29.33 -1.19
CA LYS A 237 -3.96 30.10 -0.88
C LYS A 237 -4.67 29.38 0.26
N GLU A 238 -4.51 29.86 1.49
CA GLU A 238 -4.83 29.16 2.74
C GLU A 238 -6.29 28.65 2.89
N SER A 239 -7.21 29.02 1.99
CA SER A 239 -8.65 28.69 2.08
C SER A 239 -9.10 27.42 1.33
N LYS A 240 -8.20 26.58 0.79
CA LYS A 240 -8.58 25.50 -0.15
C LYS A 240 -8.42 24.06 0.36
N PHE A 241 -8.39 23.84 1.67
CA PHE A 241 -8.18 22.52 2.27
C PHE A 241 -9.06 21.41 1.65
N TYR A 242 -10.38 21.59 1.63
CA TYR A 242 -11.31 20.57 1.12
C TYR A 242 -11.14 20.29 -0.38
N ILE A 243 -10.75 21.30 -1.18
CA ILE A 243 -10.49 21.11 -2.61
C ILE A 243 -9.24 20.25 -2.80
N LEU A 244 -8.21 20.44 -1.98
CA LEU A 244 -6.98 19.66 -2.04
C LEU A 244 -7.23 18.20 -1.65
N VAL A 245 -7.98 17.97 -0.58
CA VAL A 245 -8.40 16.61 -0.18
C VAL A 245 -9.21 15.96 -1.30
N LEU A 246 -10.18 16.67 -1.89
CA LEU A 246 -10.98 16.15 -3.01
C LEU A 246 -10.11 15.79 -4.23
N ILE A 247 -9.07 16.56 -4.55
CA ILE A 247 -8.14 16.21 -5.64
C ILE A 247 -7.43 14.88 -5.33
N GLU A 248 -6.98 14.70 -4.09
CA GLU A 248 -6.31 13.47 -3.66
C GLU A 248 -7.27 12.27 -3.65
N ASP A 249 -8.52 12.47 -3.21
CA ASP A 249 -9.58 11.45 -3.24
C ASP A 249 -9.89 11.01 -4.67
N LEU A 250 -10.03 11.97 -5.60
CA LEU A 250 -10.30 11.66 -7.01
C LEU A 250 -9.12 10.95 -7.68
N MET A 251 -7.89 11.37 -7.38
CA MET A 251 -6.69 10.68 -7.86
C MET A 251 -6.63 9.25 -7.33
N SER A 252 -6.92 9.06 -6.06
CA SER A 252 -6.93 7.75 -5.41
C SER A 252 -8.04 6.85 -5.95
N LEU A 253 -9.24 7.38 -6.20
CA LEU A 253 -10.34 6.63 -6.82
C LEU A 253 -10.00 6.20 -8.26
N CYS A 254 -9.44 7.11 -9.07
CA CYS A 254 -8.96 6.75 -10.40
C CYS A 254 -7.84 5.69 -10.33
N GLY A 255 -6.93 5.83 -9.37
CA GLY A 255 -5.86 4.87 -9.13
C GLY A 255 -6.37 3.50 -8.71
N ASN A 256 -7.39 3.45 -7.85
CA ASN A 256 -8.09 2.23 -7.49
C ASN A 256 -8.66 1.54 -8.72
N ILE A 257 -9.44 2.25 -9.54
CA ILE A 257 -10.06 1.67 -10.74
C ILE A 257 -8.98 1.10 -11.67
N ALA A 258 -7.89 1.84 -11.90
CA ALA A 258 -6.77 1.36 -12.71
C ALA A 258 -6.15 0.08 -12.12
N ALA A 259 -5.88 0.07 -10.80
CA ALA A 259 -5.31 -1.09 -10.11
C ALA A 259 -6.25 -2.31 -10.17
N VAL A 260 -7.55 -2.14 -9.87
CA VAL A 260 -8.55 -3.22 -9.95
C VAL A 260 -8.58 -3.82 -11.36
N LEU A 261 -8.55 -3.02 -12.42
CA LEU A 261 -8.57 -3.51 -13.79
C LEU A 261 -7.30 -4.30 -14.14
N VAL A 262 -6.13 -3.85 -13.71
CA VAL A 262 -4.86 -4.57 -13.86
C VAL A 262 -4.90 -5.91 -13.11
N TRP A 263 -5.29 -5.88 -11.84
CA TRP A 263 -5.36 -7.06 -10.98
C TRP A 263 -6.36 -8.07 -11.51
N ARG A 264 -7.56 -7.64 -11.88
CA ARG A 264 -8.58 -8.49 -12.50
C ARG A 264 -8.07 -9.16 -13.76
N GLY A 265 -7.41 -8.39 -14.62
CA GLY A 265 -6.81 -8.93 -15.83
C GLY A 265 -5.80 -10.03 -15.54
N PHE A 266 -4.81 -9.76 -14.69
CA PHE A 266 -3.79 -10.76 -14.33
C PHE A 266 -4.38 -11.98 -13.61
N TRP A 267 -5.28 -11.75 -12.65
CA TRP A 267 -5.92 -12.81 -11.87
C TRP A 267 -6.71 -13.77 -12.75
N ASN A 268 -7.55 -13.23 -13.63
CA ASN A 268 -8.37 -14.06 -14.52
C ASN A 268 -7.55 -14.77 -15.59
N LEU A 269 -6.49 -14.13 -16.12
CA LEU A 269 -5.56 -14.80 -17.03
C LEU A 269 -4.82 -15.94 -16.32
N GLN A 270 -4.44 -15.77 -15.06
CA GLN A 270 -3.89 -16.85 -14.25
C GLN A 270 -4.91 -17.98 -14.09
N ASP A 271 -6.16 -17.69 -13.76
CA ASP A 271 -7.22 -18.71 -13.64
C ASP A 271 -7.49 -19.48 -14.94
N GLN A 272 -7.34 -18.82 -16.09
CA GLN A 272 -7.62 -19.42 -17.40
C GLN A 272 -6.44 -20.21 -17.96
N PHE A 273 -5.21 -19.71 -17.80
CA PHE A 273 -4.02 -20.29 -18.43
C PHE A 273 -3.19 -21.14 -17.47
N LEU A 274 -3.28 -20.90 -16.16
CA LEU A 274 -2.64 -21.74 -15.16
C LEU A 274 -3.71 -22.70 -14.62
N LEU A 275 -3.37 -23.98 -14.48
CA LEU A 275 -4.28 -24.96 -13.89
C LEU A 275 -4.33 -24.73 -12.37
N ILE A 276 -5.05 -23.70 -11.93
CA ILE A 276 -5.04 -23.24 -10.54
C ILE A 276 -5.69 -24.26 -9.58
N ASP A 277 -6.43 -25.25 -10.07
CA ASP A 277 -6.88 -26.40 -9.27
C ASP A 277 -5.73 -27.37 -8.93
N ASN A 278 -4.58 -27.24 -9.60
CA ASN A 278 -3.40 -28.02 -9.29
C ASN A 278 -2.62 -27.39 -8.15
N GLN A 279 -2.61 -28.09 -7.01
CA GLN A 279 -1.83 -27.75 -5.83
C GLN A 279 -0.40 -27.27 -6.14
N LYS A 280 0.33 -27.93 -7.03
CA LYS A 280 1.72 -27.59 -7.35
C LYS A 280 1.84 -26.21 -8.00
N ILE A 281 0.90 -25.85 -8.86
CA ILE A 281 0.88 -24.56 -9.56
C ILE A 281 0.56 -23.44 -8.58
N VAL A 282 -0.41 -23.63 -7.68
CA VAL A 282 -0.74 -22.65 -6.64
C VAL A 282 0.47 -22.36 -5.76
N TRP A 283 1.15 -23.41 -5.28
CA TRP A 283 2.35 -23.25 -4.47
C TRP A 283 3.51 -22.62 -5.25
N ALA A 284 3.67 -22.96 -6.54
CA ALA A 284 4.69 -22.34 -7.39
C ALA A 284 4.43 -20.84 -7.60
N LEU A 285 3.16 -20.45 -7.81
CA LEU A 285 2.75 -19.06 -7.96
C LEU A 285 3.02 -18.26 -6.66
N HIS A 286 2.63 -18.84 -5.51
CA HIS A 286 2.87 -18.27 -4.19
C HIS A 286 4.38 -18.17 -3.88
N ALA A 287 5.09 -19.30 -3.84
CA ALA A 287 6.50 -19.33 -3.45
C ALA A 287 7.39 -18.57 -4.44
N GLY A 288 7.09 -18.62 -5.74
CA GLY A 288 7.81 -17.89 -6.77
C GLY A 288 7.69 -16.38 -6.59
N SER A 289 6.47 -15.87 -6.42
CA SER A 289 6.25 -14.43 -6.20
C SER A 289 6.86 -13.94 -4.88
N VAL A 290 6.71 -14.68 -3.77
CA VAL A 290 7.37 -14.39 -2.49
C VAL A 290 8.88 -14.28 -2.67
N THR A 291 9.50 -15.29 -3.28
CA THR A 291 10.95 -15.36 -3.44
C THR A 291 11.47 -14.19 -4.27
N ILE A 292 10.83 -13.92 -5.42
CA ILE A 292 11.26 -12.83 -6.31
C ILE A 292 11.08 -11.47 -5.61
N LEU A 293 9.94 -11.23 -4.96
CA LEU A 293 9.69 -9.96 -4.26
C LEU A 293 10.65 -9.73 -3.09
N ILE A 294 11.02 -10.78 -2.35
CA ILE A 294 12.03 -10.68 -1.27
C ILE A 294 13.41 -10.36 -1.85
N ILE A 295 13.82 -11.03 -2.93
CA ILE A 295 15.09 -10.76 -3.61
C ILE A 295 15.15 -9.30 -4.12
N LEU A 296 14.03 -8.80 -4.64
CA LEU A 296 13.89 -7.42 -5.11
C LEU A 296 13.66 -6.41 -3.97
N LEU A 297 13.63 -6.85 -2.71
CA LEU A 297 13.42 -5.99 -1.53
C LEU A 297 12.10 -5.19 -1.62
N HIS A 298 11.04 -5.81 -2.14
CA HIS A 298 9.73 -5.18 -2.37
C HIS A 298 8.58 -5.95 -1.74
N PHE A 299 8.90 -6.90 -0.86
CA PHE A 299 7.88 -7.83 -0.36
C PHE A 299 6.85 -7.13 0.51
N LYS A 300 7.21 -6.05 1.24
CA LYS A 300 6.24 -5.22 1.98
C LYS A 300 5.10 -4.67 1.12
N THR A 301 5.26 -4.55 -0.20
CA THR A 301 4.19 -4.12 -1.11
C THR A 301 2.93 -4.99 -1.00
N VAL A 302 3.07 -6.28 -0.69
CA VAL A 302 1.93 -7.22 -0.65
C VAL A 302 1.03 -7.02 0.57
N THR A 303 1.50 -6.32 1.62
CA THR A 303 0.81 -6.30 2.91
C THR A 303 -0.41 -5.38 2.92
N LEU A 304 -0.40 -4.30 2.13
CA LEU A 304 -1.44 -3.26 2.09
C LEU A 304 -1.95 -2.90 3.50
N ALA A 305 -1.01 -2.79 4.45
CA ALA A 305 -1.31 -2.76 5.88
C ALA A 305 -1.27 -1.32 6.42
N GLY A 306 -2.18 -1.05 7.35
CA GLY A 306 -2.36 0.27 7.96
C GLY A 306 -3.33 1.16 7.19
N ALA A 307 -3.55 2.37 7.69
CA ALA A 307 -4.34 3.39 7.03
C ALA A 307 -3.59 4.73 6.99
N TRP A 308 -3.50 5.29 5.80
CA TRP A 308 -3.02 6.62 5.53
C TRP A 308 -4.19 7.62 5.63
N THR A 309 -3.94 8.89 5.36
CA THR A 309 -4.99 9.91 5.44
C THR A 309 -4.95 10.81 4.24
N ASP A 310 -6.06 10.86 3.50
CA ASP A 310 -6.16 11.72 2.31
C ASP A 310 -5.90 13.17 2.68
N GLY A 311 -5.03 13.82 1.93
CA GLY A 311 -4.50 15.17 2.14
C GLY A 311 -3.06 15.14 2.65
N ASP A 312 -2.62 14.08 3.32
CA ASP A 312 -1.26 14.01 3.86
C ASP A 312 -0.22 14.12 2.75
N VAL A 313 -0.46 13.59 1.55
CA VAL A 313 0.48 13.70 0.42
C VAL A 313 0.70 15.17 0.04
N ILE A 314 -0.38 15.91 -0.17
CA ILE A 314 -0.30 17.33 -0.53
C ILE A 314 0.30 18.18 0.63
N PHE A 315 -0.02 17.83 1.88
CA PHE A 315 0.41 18.61 3.03
C PHE A 315 1.83 18.31 3.51
N SER A 316 2.34 17.08 3.33
CA SER A 316 3.69 16.62 3.73
C SER A 316 4.83 17.16 2.85
N GLY A 317 4.51 17.75 1.70
CA GLY A 317 5.51 18.28 0.76
C GLY A 317 5.98 17.28 -0.28
N GLU A 318 5.36 16.10 -0.35
CA GLU A 318 5.61 15.10 -1.37
C GLU A 318 5.51 15.66 -2.80
N LYS A 319 6.24 15.02 -3.71
CA LYS A 319 6.32 15.47 -5.11
C LYS A 319 5.32 14.79 -6.04
N ILE A 320 4.81 13.63 -5.64
CA ILE A 320 3.99 12.73 -6.46
C ILE A 320 2.86 12.15 -5.62
N PHE A 321 1.77 11.73 -6.27
CA PHE A 321 0.64 11.05 -5.61
C PHE A 321 0.90 9.56 -5.44
N PHE A 322 1.49 8.95 -6.47
CA PHE A 322 1.70 7.50 -6.56
C PHE A 322 3.17 7.18 -6.34
N GLU A 323 3.47 6.41 -5.29
CA GLU A 323 4.83 6.01 -4.95
C GLU A 323 5.21 4.71 -5.68
N THR A 324 5.96 4.85 -6.77
CA THR A 324 6.46 3.72 -7.58
C THR A 324 8.00 3.60 -7.55
N LYS A 325 8.69 4.34 -6.68
CA LYS A 325 10.17 4.41 -6.68
C LYS A 325 10.81 3.12 -6.19
N PHE A 326 11.53 2.45 -7.11
CA PHE A 326 12.35 1.28 -6.81
C PHE A 326 13.84 1.57 -6.91
N ILE A 327 14.36 1.74 -8.13
CA ILE A 327 15.77 2.02 -8.41
C ILE A 327 16.15 3.35 -7.77
N THR A 328 15.26 4.35 -7.84
CA THR A 328 15.46 5.64 -7.17
C THR A 328 15.71 5.46 -5.67
N SER A 329 14.96 4.56 -5.03
CA SER A 329 15.08 4.26 -3.60
C SER A 329 16.39 3.52 -3.27
N ILE A 330 16.80 2.56 -4.11
CA ILE A 330 18.08 1.84 -3.95
C ILE A 330 19.27 2.79 -4.08
N ILE A 331 19.30 3.62 -5.13
CA ILE A 331 20.40 4.57 -5.35
C ILE A 331 20.50 5.53 -4.18
N LYS A 332 19.37 6.12 -3.76
CA LYS A 332 19.33 7.04 -2.61
C LYS A 332 19.84 6.37 -1.33
N HIS A 333 19.48 5.12 -1.08
CA HIS A 333 19.95 4.41 0.11
C HIS A 333 21.46 4.13 0.07
N ARG A 334 21.99 3.73 -1.10
CA ARG A 334 23.43 3.53 -1.30
C ARG A 334 24.21 4.82 -1.05
N ASP A 335 23.75 5.93 -1.63
CA ASP A 335 24.43 7.22 -1.51
C ASP A 335 24.39 7.77 -0.07
N GLN A 336 23.35 7.44 0.70
CA GLN A 336 23.27 7.74 2.13
C GLN A 336 24.27 6.92 2.96
N GLN A 337 24.45 5.64 2.62
CA GLN A 337 25.43 4.79 3.30
C GLN A 337 26.87 5.21 2.99
N SER A 338 27.19 5.54 1.73
CA SER A 338 28.53 6.01 1.35
C SER A 338 28.88 7.34 2.04
N PHE A 339 27.92 8.26 2.13
CA PHE A 339 28.13 9.52 2.86
C PHE A 339 28.39 9.29 4.35
N GLN A 340 27.71 8.32 4.98
CA GLN A 340 27.96 7.96 6.38
C GLN A 340 29.31 7.28 6.60
N SER A 341 29.84 6.54 5.62
CA SER A 341 31.18 5.93 5.71
C SER A 341 32.33 6.92 5.48
N ASP A 342 32.06 8.04 4.80
CA ASP A 342 33.07 9.09 4.51
C ASP A 342 33.21 10.12 5.65
N LEU A 343 32.32 10.09 6.65
CA LEU A 343 32.47 10.88 7.86
C LEU A 343 33.56 10.26 8.75
N PRO A 344 34.53 11.05 9.25
CA PRO A 344 35.55 10.52 10.16
C PRO A 344 34.86 9.92 11.39
N ALA A 345 35.26 8.71 11.77
CA ALA A 345 34.72 7.99 12.92
C ALA A 345 34.85 8.86 14.17
N THR A 346 33.77 9.51 14.59
CA THR A 346 33.74 10.20 15.87
C THR A 346 33.75 9.15 16.96
N THR A 347 34.69 9.30 17.89
CA THR A 347 34.86 8.44 19.06
C THR A 347 33.55 8.36 19.87
N PRO A 348 33.26 7.20 20.48
CA PRO A 348 32.05 7.01 21.26
C PRO A 348 32.23 7.59 22.67
N ASP A 349 31.96 8.89 22.86
CA ASP A 349 31.89 9.49 24.20
C ASP A 349 30.51 10.10 24.47
N GLU A 350 29.86 9.52 25.48
CA GLU A 350 29.06 10.16 26.53
C GLU A 350 28.29 11.46 26.21
N ASN A 351 26.97 11.34 26.05
CA ASN A 351 25.98 12.03 26.90
C ASN A 351 24.55 11.79 26.38
N TRP A 352 23.90 10.75 26.91
CA TRP A 352 22.44 10.63 26.86
C TRP A 352 21.90 10.89 28.27
N ASN A 353 21.72 12.17 28.63
CA ASN A 353 20.73 12.48 29.65
C ASN A 353 20.16 13.91 29.54
N THR A 354 18.83 13.91 29.46
CA THR A 354 17.85 14.93 29.90
C THR A 354 17.99 16.36 29.36
N ASP A 355 16.98 16.80 28.60
CA ASP A 355 15.97 17.64 29.25
C ASP A 355 14.59 17.70 28.58
N LYS A 356 13.60 17.88 29.45
CA LYS A 356 12.16 17.97 29.21
C LYS A 356 11.79 19.33 28.61
N THR A 357 11.09 19.34 27.48
CA THR A 357 9.98 20.28 27.21
C THR A 357 9.03 19.65 26.19
N GLY A 358 7.74 19.62 26.52
CA GLY A 358 6.71 19.05 25.66
C GLY A 358 6.35 19.99 24.52
N VAL A 359 6.52 19.52 23.29
CA VAL A 359 5.58 19.60 22.14
C VAL A 359 6.04 18.48 21.21
N ALA A 360 5.24 17.42 21.06
CA ALA A 360 5.55 16.34 20.13
C ALA A 360 5.25 16.79 18.70
N ALA A 361 6.14 17.64 18.16
CA ALA A 361 6.25 17.88 16.74
C ALA A 361 6.87 16.62 16.11
N ILE A 362 6.04 15.87 15.37
CA ILE A 362 6.48 14.79 14.51
C ILE A 362 7.34 15.45 13.42
N SER A 363 8.65 15.37 13.60
CA SER A 363 9.63 15.96 12.68
C SER A 363 9.77 15.09 11.45
N TYR A 364 8.99 15.44 10.42
CA TYR A 364 9.49 15.49 9.05
C TYR A 364 10.70 16.44 9.04
N ASN A 365 11.91 15.90 9.05
CA ASN A 365 13.12 16.67 8.76
C ASN A 365 14.19 15.74 8.19
N SER A 366 14.12 15.55 6.88
CA SER A 366 15.34 15.51 6.07
C SER A 366 15.43 16.86 5.34
N ARG A 367 16.50 17.62 5.61
CA ARG A 367 16.91 18.92 5.04
C ARG A 367 16.52 20.18 5.80
N ARG A 368 17.39 20.56 6.74
CA ARG A 368 17.83 21.94 6.95
C ARG A 368 19.37 21.96 6.90
N GLU A 369 19.92 23.12 6.54
CA GLU A 369 21.33 23.45 6.22
C GLU A 369 21.69 23.19 4.74
N ASN A 370 22.09 24.13 3.89
CA ASN A 370 22.58 25.50 4.04
C ASN A 370 22.10 26.37 2.87
N ASN A 371 21.67 27.61 3.14
CA ASN A 371 21.85 28.74 2.22
C ASN A 371 21.60 30.05 2.99
N SER A 372 22.64 30.52 3.65
CA SER A 372 22.82 31.92 4.01
C SER A 372 24.21 32.32 3.53
N ASN A 373 24.27 33.06 2.42
CA ASN A 373 25.28 34.05 2.06
C ASN A 373 25.15 34.40 0.57
N ILE A 374 24.20 35.26 0.21
CA ILE A 374 24.44 36.29 -0.81
C ILE A 374 23.74 37.56 -0.31
N SER A 375 24.56 38.55 -0.03
CA SER A 375 24.24 39.91 0.38
C SER A 375 23.46 40.67 -0.68
N ASP A 376 22.67 41.62 -0.19
CA ASP A 376 22.11 42.75 -0.92
C ASP A 376 23.10 43.38 -1.91
N ASP A 377 22.67 43.57 -3.15
CA ASP A 377 22.92 44.85 -3.83
C ASP A 377 21.90 45.14 -4.95
N THR A 378 21.03 46.09 -4.63
CA THR A 378 20.48 47.19 -5.42
C THR A 378 20.20 47.09 -6.95
N ARG A 379 19.00 47.61 -7.29
CA ARG A 379 18.58 48.42 -8.46
C ARG A 379 17.77 47.78 -9.61
N PHE A 380 16.58 48.40 -9.76
CA PHE A 380 15.64 48.54 -10.89
C PHE A 380 14.74 47.35 -11.29
#